data_AF-A0A920QRZ8-F1
#
_entry.id   AF-A0A920QRZ8-F1
#
_cell.length_a   1.000
_cell.length_b   1.000
_cell.length_c   1.000
_cell.angle_alpha   90.00
_cell.angle_beta   90.00
_cell.angle_gamma   90.00
#
_symmetry.space_group_name_H-M   'P 1'
#
loop_
_entity.id
_entity.type
_entity.pdbx_description
1 polymer ?
#
loop_
_entity_poly.entity_id
_entity_poly.type
_entity_poly.pdbx_seq_one_letter_code
_entity_poly.pdbx_strand_id
1 'polypeptide(L)'
;MERVLSTIQNKENSTLNLNTDQSITSSQQEISQNNALAKTIRSYLDIKDSLERRLEEISVPTLIMHGDQDDRIPLECGLQLHSSIVESEFVVVPNAGHGLLSNEPTVTGNLIVEFLDKVDSQNQVDIPVN
;
A
#
# COMPACT_ATOMS: atom_id res chain seq x y z
N MET A 1 -22.23 -50.65 49.19
CA MET A 1 -21.39 -50.44 47.99
C MET A 1 -21.81 -49.20 47.18
N GLU A 2 -23.07 -48.73 47.27
CA GLU A 2 -23.56 -47.58 46.50
C GLU A 2 -23.12 -46.17 46.98
N ARG A 3 -22.84 -45.98 48.28
CA ARG A 3 -22.46 -44.65 48.81
C ARG A 3 -21.03 -44.20 48.45
N VAL A 4 -20.14 -45.14 48.13
CA VAL A 4 -18.75 -44.83 47.75
C VAL A 4 -18.68 -44.44 46.27
N LEU A 5 -19.48 -45.08 45.43
CA LEU A 5 -19.55 -44.79 43.98
C LEU A 5 -20.17 -43.40 43.71
N SER A 6 -21.22 -42.99 44.44
CA SER A 6 -21.82 -41.66 44.25
C SER A 6 -20.92 -40.49 44.69
N THR A 7 -20.00 -40.73 45.63
CA THR A 7 -19.04 -39.71 46.10
C THR A 7 -17.91 -39.49 45.09
N ILE A 8 -17.47 -40.55 44.39
CA ILE A 8 -16.45 -40.45 43.34
C ILE A 8 -17.03 -39.75 42.10
N GLN A 9 -18.27 -40.09 41.72
CA GLN A 9 -18.94 -39.52 40.56
C GLN A 9 -19.30 -38.03 40.72
N ASN A 10 -19.54 -37.57 41.95
CA ASN A 10 -19.75 -36.14 42.24
C ASN A 10 -18.45 -35.33 42.36
N LYS A 11 -17.30 -35.98 42.60
CA LYS A 11 -16.00 -35.27 42.72
C LYS A 11 -15.33 -35.05 41.36
N GLU A 12 -15.55 -35.95 40.40
CA GLU A 12 -15.01 -35.84 39.03
C GLU A 12 -15.74 -34.78 38.18
N ASN A 13 -17.02 -34.50 38.44
CA ASN A 13 -17.78 -33.51 37.68
C ASN A 13 -17.64 -32.05 38.15
N SER A 14 -17.00 -31.79 39.30
CA SER A 14 -16.95 -30.44 39.88
C SER A 14 -15.70 -29.63 39.51
N THR A 15 -14.69 -30.21 38.86
CA THR A 15 -13.40 -29.51 38.62
C THR A 15 -12.97 -29.39 37.16
N LEU A 16 -13.73 -29.95 36.21
CA LEU A 16 -13.24 -30.11 34.83
C LEU A 16 -13.81 -29.16 33.78
N ASN A 17 -14.68 -28.20 34.10
CA ASN A 17 -15.34 -27.45 33.01
C ASN A 17 -15.63 -25.96 33.23
N LEU A 18 -14.79 -25.23 33.98
CA LEU A 18 -14.96 -23.78 34.13
C LEU A 18 -13.77 -22.94 33.66
N ASN A 19 -12.55 -23.51 33.62
CA ASN A 19 -11.35 -22.78 33.18
C ASN A 19 -10.96 -23.06 31.72
N THR A 20 -11.31 -24.24 31.20
CA THR A 20 -10.95 -24.67 29.83
C THR A 20 -11.77 -23.94 28.78
N ASP A 21 -13.07 -23.73 29.02
CA ASP A 21 -13.96 -23.00 28.11
C ASP A 21 -13.56 -21.53 27.96
N GLN A 22 -13.15 -20.89 29.07
CA GLN A 22 -12.62 -19.52 29.01
C GLN A 22 -11.31 -19.47 28.25
N SER A 23 -10.36 -20.37 28.53
CA SER A 23 -9.08 -20.43 27.83
C SER A 23 -9.24 -20.73 26.33
N ILE A 24 -10.12 -21.66 25.96
CA ILE A 24 -10.41 -22.01 24.56
C ILE A 24 -11.09 -20.83 23.87
N THR A 25 -12.05 -20.16 24.51
CA THR A 25 -12.72 -18.97 23.96
C THR A 25 -11.74 -17.83 23.77
N SER A 26 -10.87 -17.56 24.75
CA SER A 26 -9.81 -16.54 24.64
C SER A 26 -8.84 -16.85 23.49
N SER A 27 -8.37 -18.10 23.39
CA SER A 27 -7.48 -18.50 22.28
C SER A 27 -8.19 -18.48 20.91
N GLN A 28 -9.46 -18.87 20.82
CA GLN A 28 -10.23 -18.77 19.57
C GLN A 28 -10.50 -17.31 19.19
N GLN A 29 -10.72 -16.44 20.16
CA GLN A 29 -10.88 -15.01 19.95
C GLN A 29 -9.56 -14.38 19.47
N GLU A 30 -8.41 -14.75 20.04
CA GLU A 30 -7.08 -14.34 19.57
C GLU A 30 -6.79 -14.86 18.15
N ILE A 31 -7.09 -16.12 17.84
CA ILE A 31 -6.93 -16.70 16.49
C ILE A 31 -7.84 -15.98 15.48
N SER A 32 -9.08 -15.66 15.86
CA SER A 32 -10.03 -14.93 15.03
C SER A 32 -9.58 -13.49 14.78
N GLN A 33 -9.09 -12.79 15.81
CA GLN A 33 -8.51 -11.45 15.69
C GLN A 33 -7.27 -11.45 14.79
N ASN A 34 -6.38 -12.44 14.94
CA ASN A 34 -5.21 -12.59 14.08
C ASN A 34 -5.60 -12.87 12.62
N ASN A 35 -6.66 -13.64 12.38
CA ASN A 35 -7.21 -13.85 11.04
C ASN A 35 -7.81 -12.58 10.44
N ALA A 36 -8.53 -11.78 11.24
CA ALA A 36 -9.07 -10.51 10.78
C ALA A 36 -7.94 -9.52 10.42
N LEU A 37 -6.94 -9.40 11.28
CA LEU A 37 -5.76 -8.57 11.03
C LEU A 37 -5.00 -9.03 9.78
N ALA A 38 -4.75 -10.34 9.64
CA ALA A 38 -4.08 -10.91 8.47
C ALA A 38 -4.87 -10.64 7.17
N LYS A 39 -6.20 -10.75 7.20
CA LYS A 39 -7.06 -10.42 6.04
C LYS A 39 -6.98 -8.94 5.67
N THR A 40 -6.98 -8.05 6.66
CA THR A 40 -6.82 -6.61 6.44
C THR A 40 -5.47 -6.32 5.78
N ILE A 41 -4.37 -6.86 6.33
CA ILE A 41 -3.03 -6.71 5.76
C ILE A 41 -3.00 -7.25 4.32
N ARG A 42 -3.54 -8.46 4.11
CA ARG A 42 -3.63 -9.07 2.78
C ARG A 42 -4.37 -8.19 1.79
N SER A 43 -5.51 -7.62 2.19
CA SER A 43 -6.29 -6.73 1.34
C SER A 43 -5.52 -5.47 0.95
N TYR A 44 -4.74 -4.88 1.87
CA TYR A 44 -3.89 -3.72 1.55
C TYR A 44 -2.79 -4.09 0.56
N LEU A 45 -2.14 -5.24 0.75
CA LEU A 45 -1.10 -5.74 -0.16
C LEU A 45 -1.68 -6.07 -1.55
N ASP A 46 -2.82 -6.76 -1.61
CA ASP A 46 -3.44 -7.15 -2.87
C ASP A 46 -3.91 -5.92 -3.67
N ILE A 47 -4.38 -4.85 -3.01
CA ILE A 47 -4.71 -3.57 -3.67
C ILE A 47 -3.44 -2.95 -4.28
N LYS A 48 -2.36 -2.87 -3.50
CA LYS A 48 -1.07 -2.33 -3.97
C LYS A 48 -0.56 -3.11 -5.19
N ASP A 49 -0.49 -4.43 -5.09
CA ASP A 49 -0.03 -5.31 -6.17
C ASP A 49 -0.92 -5.19 -7.42
N SER A 50 -2.22 -5.00 -7.22
CA SER A 50 -3.18 -4.80 -8.31
C SER A 50 -2.97 -3.47 -9.02
N LEU A 51 -2.73 -2.39 -8.27
CA LEU A 51 -2.52 -1.06 -8.85
C LEU A 51 -1.16 -0.94 -9.55
N GLU A 52 -0.10 -1.52 -8.99
CA GLU A 52 1.24 -1.51 -9.61
C GLU A 52 1.23 -2.18 -10.98
N ARG A 53 0.50 -3.31 -11.13
CA ARG A 53 0.32 -3.99 -12.42
C ARG A 53 -0.41 -3.15 -13.46
N ARG A 54 -1.17 -2.14 -13.04
CA ARG A 54 -1.94 -1.27 -13.95
C ARG A 54 -1.18 0.00 -14.33
N LEU A 55 -0.01 0.27 -13.75
CA LEU A 55 0.81 1.40 -14.15
C LEU A 55 1.27 1.28 -15.61
N GLU A 56 1.49 0.05 -16.08
CA GLU A 56 1.80 -0.25 -17.49
C GLU A 56 0.64 0.11 -18.45
N GLU A 57 -0.60 0.25 -17.94
CA GLU A 57 -1.76 0.67 -18.75
C GLU A 57 -1.74 2.19 -19.04
N ILE A 58 -0.89 2.97 -18.36
CA ILE A 58 -0.75 4.41 -18.59
C ILE A 58 0.05 4.63 -19.88
N SER A 59 -0.67 5.00 -20.93
CA SER A 59 -0.11 5.21 -22.28
C SER A 59 -0.04 6.68 -22.70
N VAL A 60 -0.20 7.62 -21.77
CA VAL A 60 -0.07 9.05 -22.03
C VAL A 60 1.26 9.54 -21.48
N PRO A 61 1.89 10.56 -22.12
CA PRO A 61 3.08 11.18 -21.56
C PRO A 61 2.86 11.57 -20.10
N THR A 62 3.79 11.20 -19.23
CA THR A 62 3.67 11.40 -17.77
C THR A 62 4.94 12.03 -17.20
N LEU A 63 4.81 13.16 -16.51
CA LEU A 63 5.91 13.75 -15.74
C LEU A 63 5.85 13.31 -14.28
N ILE A 64 6.96 12.77 -13.78
CA ILE A 64 7.16 12.41 -12.37
C ILE A 64 8.24 13.34 -11.79
N MET A 65 7.90 14.09 -10.74
CA MET A 65 8.83 14.97 -10.03
C MET A 65 9.00 14.47 -8.60
N HIS A 66 10.23 14.44 -8.10
CA HIS A 66 10.52 13.97 -6.74
C HIS A 66 11.65 14.78 -6.10
N GLY A 67 11.51 15.15 -4.83
CA GLY A 67 12.56 15.87 -4.09
C GLY A 67 13.58 14.92 -3.45
N ASP A 68 14.88 15.17 -3.61
CA ASP A 68 15.93 14.26 -3.07
C ASP A 68 16.05 14.25 -1.53
N GLN A 69 15.35 15.15 -0.84
CA GLN A 69 15.23 15.21 0.63
C GLN A 69 13.79 14.93 1.10
N ASP A 70 12.96 14.22 0.31
CA ASP A 70 11.64 13.78 0.76
C ASP A 70 11.78 12.75 1.90
N ASP A 71 11.44 13.19 3.12
CA ASP A 71 11.48 12.39 4.33
C ASP A 71 10.19 11.59 4.58
N ARG A 72 9.17 11.77 3.73
CA ARG A 72 7.88 11.07 3.82
C ARG A 72 7.81 9.91 2.84
N ILE A 73 8.24 10.13 1.60
CA ILE A 73 8.20 9.13 0.53
C ILE A 73 9.62 8.97 -0.03
N PRO A 74 10.22 7.77 0.08
CA PRO A 74 11.57 7.54 -0.46
C PRO A 74 11.66 7.78 -1.97
N LEU A 75 12.84 8.22 -2.43
CA LEU A 75 13.14 8.45 -3.85
C LEU A 75 12.91 7.21 -4.71
N GLU A 76 13.17 6.02 -4.14
CA GLU A 76 12.96 4.74 -4.80
C GLU A 76 11.51 4.54 -5.26
N CYS A 77 10.52 5.11 -4.56
CA CYS A 77 9.13 5.04 -5.01
C CYS A 77 8.91 5.82 -6.31
N GLY A 78 9.57 6.98 -6.46
CA GLY A 78 9.53 7.76 -7.72
C GLY A 78 10.21 7.02 -8.88
N LEU A 79 11.36 6.39 -8.60
CA LEU A 79 12.08 5.55 -9.57
C LEU A 79 11.25 4.32 -9.99
N GLN A 80 10.56 3.69 -9.04
CA GLN A 80 9.65 2.56 -9.32
C GLN A 80 8.49 3.00 -10.21
N LEU A 81 7.85 4.13 -9.92
CA LEU A 81 6.80 4.69 -10.78
C LEU A 81 7.31 4.92 -12.20
N HIS A 82 8.49 5.53 -12.34
CA HIS A 82 9.11 5.77 -13.64
C HIS A 82 9.39 4.47 -14.40
N SER A 83 9.89 3.44 -13.71
CA SER A 83 10.15 2.14 -14.34
C SER A 83 8.88 1.40 -14.79
N SER A 84 7.73 1.71 -14.18
CA SER A 84 6.46 1.03 -14.46
C SER A 84 5.57 1.75 -15.47
N ILE A 85 5.81 3.04 -15.74
CA ILE A 85 5.05 3.84 -16.70
C ILE A 85 5.91 4.03 -17.96
N VAL A 86 5.46 3.44 -19.08
CA VAL A 86 6.22 3.35 -20.34
C VAL A 86 6.64 4.72 -20.86
N GLU A 87 5.72 5.69 -20.89
CA GLU A 87 5.97 7.05 -21.41
C GLU A 87 6.12 8.06 -20.27
N SER A 88 7.04 7.81 -19.34
CA SER A 88 7.30 8.74 -18.24
C SER A 88 8.65 9.44 -18.32
N GLU A 89 8.68 10.70 -17.87
CA GLU A 89 9.90 11.46 -17.55
C GLU A 89 10.05 11.52 -16.02
N PHE A 90 11.27 11.31 -15.51
CA PHE A 90 11.56 11.41 -14.07
C PHE A 90 12.57 12.52 -13.79
N VAL A 91 12.17 13.47 -12.95
CA VAL A 91 12.99 14.62 -12.55
C VAL A 91 13.17 14.64 -11.05
N VAL A 92 14.43 14.70 -10.61
CA VAL A 92 14.79 14.90 -9.21
C VAL A 92 15.04 16.38 -8.96
N VAL A 93 14.33 16.95 -7.99
CA VAL A 93 14.51 18.35 -7.56
C VAL A 93 15.52 18.36 -6.40
N PRO A 94 16.71 18.96 -6.58
CA PRO A 94 17.77 18.90 -5.60
C PRO A 94 17.46 19.76 -4.37
N ASN A 95 17.79 19.24 -3.19
CA ASN A 95 17.54 19.81 -1.86
C ASN A 95 16.05 20.02 -1.51
N ALA A 96 15.13 19.37 -2.23
CA ALA A 96 13.71 19.55 -2.04
C ALA A 96 13.08 18.38 -1.26
N GLY A 97 12.12 18.69 -0.39
CA GLY A 97 11.32 17.68 0.32
C GLY A 97 9.97 17.39 -0.37
N HIS A 98 9.08 16.72 0.34
CA HIS A 98 7.77 16.26 -0.17
C HIS A 98 6.90 17.34 -0.86
N GLY A 99 6.94 18.57 -0.35
CA GLY A 99 6.01 19.64 -0.72
C GLY A 99 6.42 20.47 -1.95
N LEU A 100 6.77 19.84 -3.08
CA LEU A 100 7.32 20.54 -4.26
C LEU A 100 6.47 21.74 -4.73
N LEU A 101 5.15 21.56 -4.85
CA LEU A 101 4.24 22.63 -5.30
C LEU A 101 4.21 23.85 -4.36
N SER A 102 4.50 23.67 -3.07
CA SER A 102 4.45 24.75 -2.08
C SER A 102 5.83 25.33 -1.77
N ASN A 103 6.85 24.49 -1.69
CA ASN A 103 8.19 24.87 -1.28
C ASN A 103 9.05 25.29 -2.48
N GLU A 104 8.86 24.66 -3.63
CA GLU A 104 9.62 24.89 -4.86
C GLU A 104 8.69 25.30 -6.04
N PRO A 105 7.78 26.28 -5.86
CA PRO A 105 6.71 26.55 -6.83
C PRO A 105 7.23 27.00 -8.20
N THR A 106 8.31 27.77 -8.25
CA THR A 106 8.90 28.24 -9.50
C THR A 106 9.56 27.11 -10.28
N VAL A 107 10.37 26.28 -9.60
CA VAL A 107 11.02 25.12 -10.23
C VAL A 107 9.96 24.13 -10.73
N THR A 108 8.99 23.80 -9.87
CA THR A 108 7.90 22.87 -10.20
C THR A 108 7.06 23.39 -11.38
N GLY A 109 6.71 24.69 -11.37
CA GLY A 109 5.95 25.30 -12.46
C GLY A 109 6.70 25.29 -13.80
N ASN A 110 8.00 25.57 -13.79
CA ASN A 110 8.82 25.54 -15.01
C ASN A 110 8.92 24.12 -15.59
N LEU A 111 9.11 23.11 -14.74
CA LEU A 111 9.14 21.70 -15.18
C LEU A 111 7.83 21.28 -15.83
N ILE A 112 6.69 21.71 -15.27
CA ILE A 112 5.37 21.43 -15.84
C ILE A 112 5.23 22.08 -17.23
N VAL A 113 5.59 23.37 -17.36
CA VAL A 113 5.49 24.08 -18.65
C VAL A 113 6.39 23.44 -19.69
N GLU A 114 7.65 23.15 -19.35
CA GLU A 114 8.59 22.50 -20.27
C GLU A 114 8.07 21.14 -20.74
N PHE A 115 7.50 20.36 -19.83
CA PHE A 115 6.90 19.07 -20.16
C PHE A 115 5.70 19.22 -21.11
N LEU A 116 4.82 20.18 -20.86
CA LEU A 116 3.67 20.45 -21.73
C LEU A 116 4.10 20.91 -23.13
N ASP A 117 5.10 21.77 -23.23
CA ASP A 117 5.64 22.23 -24.52
C ASP A 117 6.24 21.07 -25.33
N LYS A 118 6.92 20.12 -24.67
CA LYS A 118 7.43 18.89 -25.29
C LYS A 118 6.30 18.02 -25.83
N VAL A 119 5.28 17.77 -25.01
CA VAL A 119 4.12 16.95 -25.38
C VAL A 119 3.35 17.58 -26.55
N ASP A 120 3.14 18.90 -26.54
CA ASP A 120 2.45 19.60 -27.63
C ASP A 120 3.26 19.52 -28.94
N SER A 121 4.58 19.70 -28.87
CA SER A 121 5.46 19.59 -30.03
C SER A 121 5.46 18.19 -30.65
N GLN A 122 5.33 17.13 -29.85
CA GLN A 122 5.23 15.74 -30.34
C GLN A 122 3.90 15.48 -31.06
N ASN A 123 2.80 16.07 -30.57
CA ASN A 123 1.47 15.91 -31.17
C ASN A 123 1.28 16.65 -32.51
N GLN A 124 2.09 17.66 -32.80
CA GLN A 124 1.98 18.45 -34.04
C GLN A 124 2.63 17.79 -35.28
N VAL A 125 3.41 16.71 -35.12
CA VAL A 125 4.17 16.08 -36.23
C VAL A 125 3.33 15.10 -37.07
N ASP A 126 2.11 14.75 -36.64
CA ASP A 126 1.28 13.69 -37.25
C ASP A 126 0.25 14.16 -38.30
N ILE A 127 0.44 15.32 -38.95
CA ILE A 127 -0.41 15.72 -40.09
C ILE A 127 0.29 15.35 -41.42
N PRO A 128 -0.02 14.20 -42.04
CA PRO A 128 0.42 13.93 -43.39
C PRO A 128 -0.30 14.91 -44.34
N VAL A 129 0.46 15.84 -44.89
CA VAL A 129 0.00 16.70 -45.98
C VAL A 129 -0.10 15.81 -47.23
N ASN A 130 -1.32 15.51 -47.66
CA ASN A 130 -1.62 14.98 -48.99
C ASN A 130 -2.11 16.11 -49.88
#